data_AF-A0A9Q7TGT3-F1
#
_entry.id   AF-A0A9Q7TGT3-F1
#
_cell.length_a   1.000
_cell.length_b   1.000
_cell.length_c   1.000
_cell.angle_alpha   90.00
_cell.angle_beta   90.00
_cell.angle_gamma   90.00
#
_symmetry.space_group_name_H-M   'P 1'
#
loop_
_entity.id
_entity.type
_entity.pdbx_description
1 polymer ?
#
loop_
_entity_poly.entity_id
_entity_poly.type
_entity_poly.pdbx_seq_one_letter_code
_entity_poly.pdbx_strand_id
1 'polypeptide(L)'
;MVLLSALVLLLLPALLCHAAPHPVAASSSSVSPDPAFNAESIVPGDRLGIKDFGYYYDLQPKPKMRTLTKEEFAKQFGTQIHIEGSPVLFSKKVDESKVHHALEHYGKVWMVGPSTDFFGYPESMLLENKIKKGKVTIKQVVSSKPNFDPLLAHVQLFGEHYGEKALYLTYGRPFAKPKKSRLRFLRFLRSFGYKKPDWNEVPTSGLHDLEEEELAYLRTRLQDEKYLGVRDSKNRLLGFALDKDGTVLFKDFSERVRV
;
A
#
# COMPACT_ATOMS: atom_id res chain seq x y z
N MET A 1 6.51 51.03 31.65
CA MET A 1 7.18 50.79 32.95
C MET A 1 6.20 49.96 33.78
N VAL A 2 6.41 48.70 34.16
CA VAL A 2 7.59 47.89 34.44
C VAL A 2 7.28 46.43 34.05
N LEU A 3 8.30 45.73 33.53
CA LEU A 3 8.35 44.30 33.18
C LEU A 3 8.42 43.39 34.43
N LEU A 4 7.83 42.17 34.35
CA LEU A 4 8.23 40.96 35.07
C LEU A 4 7.50 39.78 34.39
N SER A 5 8.10 38.97 33.51
CA SER A 5 9.22 38.02 33.69
C SER A 5 8.88 36.88 34.66
N ALA A 6 8.51 35.72 34.11
CA ALA A 6 8.67 34.41 34.75
C ALA A 6 8.76 33.31 33.68
N LEU A 7 10.01 33.10 33.27
CA LEU A 7 10.52 32.06 32.40
C LEU A 7 10.57 30.74 33.21
N VAL A 8 9.78 29.72 32.85
CA VAL A 8 9.92 28.37 33.38
C VAL A 8 10.51 27.47 32.30
N LEU A 9 11.84 27.42 32.29
CA LEU A 9 12.66 26.44 31.59
C LEU A 9 12.66 25.16 32.44
N LEU A 10 11.90 24.14 32.03
CA LEU A 10 12.07 22.79 32.56
C LEU A 10 12.93 21.97 31.60
N LEU A 11 14.14 21.73 32.08
CA LEU A 11 15.16 20.84 31.55
C LEU A 11 14.65 19.39 31.50
N LEU A 12 14.69 18.78 30.31
CA LEU A 12 14.58 17.33 30.13
C LEU A 12 15.98 16.76 29.89
N PRO A 13 16.46 15.79 30.69
CA PRO A 13 17.73 15.13 30.45
C PRO A 13 17.60 14.11 29.30
N ALA A 14 18.54 14.21 28.37
CA ALA A 14 18.75 13.25 27.30
C ALA A 14 19.23 11.91 27.87
N LEU A 15 18.42 10.86 27.70
CA LEU A 15 18.83 9.47 27.89
C LEU A 15 19.23 8.91 26.51
N LEU A 16 20.52 9.00 26.21
CA LEU A 16 21.16 8.21 25.15
C LEU A 16 21.34 6.78 25.64
N CYS A 17 20.55 5.84 25.11
CA CYS A 17 20.88 4.42 25.17
C CYS A 17 21.66 4.05 23.91
N HIS A 18 22.96 3.79 24.06
CA HIS A 18 23.81 3.15 23.06
C HIS A 18 23.52 1.65 23.05
N ALA A 19 22.94 1.14 21.95
CA ALA A 19 22.93 -0.27 21.65
C ALA A 19 24.15 -0.59 20.77
N ALA A 20 25.05 -1.43 21.29
CA ALA A 20 26.21 -1.95 20.56
C ALA A 20 25.75 -3.03 19.54
N PRO A 21 26.33 -3.07 18.33
CA PRO A 21 26.09 -4.16 17.39
C PRO A 21 26.95 -5.38 17.73
N HIS A 22 26.31 -6.54 17.84
CA HIS A 22 26.98 -7.84 17.88
C HIS A 22 27.53 -8.21 16.48
N PRO A 23 28.77 -8.73 16.37
CA PRO A 23 29.31 -9.24 15.12
C PRO A 23 28.68 -10.60 14.77
N VAL A 24 28.10 -10.70 13.58
CA VAL A 24 27.66 -11.99 13.00
C VAL A 24 28.86 -12.59 12.27
N ALA A 25 29.25 -13.78 12.72
CA ALA A 25 30.29 -14.59 12.09
C ALA A 25 29.84 -15.03 10.68
N ALA A 26 30.62 -14.66 9.67
CA ALA A 26 30.49 -15.16 8.31
C ALA A 26 31.11 -16.58 8.24
N SER A 27 30.28 -17.58 7.92
CA SER A 27 30.77 -18.90 7.52
C SER A 27 30.92 -18.93 6.00
N SER A 28 32.18 -18.90 5.57
CA SER A 28 32.61 -19.13 4.20
C SER A 28 32.50 -20.62 3.87
N SER A 29 31.60 -20.98 2.95
CA SER A 29 31.65 -22.28 2.28
C SER A 29 32.24 -22.07 0.88
N SER A 30 33.44 -22.62 0.71
CA SER A 30 34.18 -22.70 -0.54
C SER A 30 33.53 -23.75 -1.45
N VAL A 31 33.04 -23.32 -2.61
CA VAL A 31 32.68 -24.22 -3.72
C VAL A 31 33.61 -23.90 -4.89
N SER A 32 34.34 -24.93 -5.32
CA SER A 32 35.33 -24.93 -6.41
C SER A 32 34.70 -24.76 -7.80
N PRO A 33 35.52 -24.41 -8.82
CA PRO A 33 35.04 -23.86 -10.09
C PRO A 33 34.84 -24.88 -11.22
N ASP A 34 34.01 -24.46 -12.19
CA ASP A 34 33.98 -24.80 -13.63
C ASP A 34 33.39 -26.16 -14.08
N PRO A 35 32.64 -26.20 -15.21
CA PRO A 35 33.13 -25.76 -16.52
C PRO A 35 32.21 -24.88 -17.39
N ALA A 36 32.85 -23.94 -18.07
CA ALA A 36 32.61 -23.46 -19.44
C ALA A 36 31.17 -23.59 -19.97
N PHE A 37 30.34 -22.58 -19.71
CA PHE A 37 29.13 -22.34 -20.49
C PHE A 37 29.48 -21.56 -21.75
N ASN A 38 29.30 -22.22 -22.90
CA ASN A 38 29.41 -21.64 -24.23
C ASN A 38 28.59 -20.35 -24.34
N ALA A 39 29.28 -19.26 -24.66
CA ALA A 39 28.70 -17.97 -25.00
C ALA A 39 28.11 -18.01 -26.42
N GLU A 40 27.01 -18.75 -26.60
CA GLU A 40 26.16 -18.60 -27.78
C GLU A 40 25.03 -17.63 -27.45
N SER A 41 25.18 -16.40 -27.93
CA SER A 41 24.11 -15.51 -28.41
C SER A 41 22.75 -15.66 -27.71
N ILE A 42 22.67 -15.26 -26.43
CA ILE A 42 21.39 -15.16 -25.73
C ILE A 42 20.70 -13.87 -26.17
N VAL A 43 19.70 -14.00 -27.03
CA VAL A 43 18.66 -12.98 -27.16
C VAL A 43 18.00 -12.84 -25.77
N PRO A 44 18.07 -11.67 -25.12
CA PRO A 44 17.37 -11.45 -23.85
C PRO A 44 15.88 -11.41 -24.17
N GLY A 45 15.11 -12.39 -23.70
CA GLY A 45 13.69 -12.42 -24.04
C GLY A 45 12.84 -13.43 -23.28
N ASP A 46 13.02 -14.74 -23.50
CA ASP A 46 11.83 -15.60 -23.42
C ASP A 46 11.94 -16.90 -22.61
N ARG A 47 13.04 -17.15 -21.89
CA ARG A 47 13.24 -18.48 -21.29
C ARG A 47 12.45 -18.80 -20.02
N LEU A 48 11.71 -17.86 -19.42
CA LEU A 48 10.98 -18.13 -18.15
C LEU A 48 9.56 -17.53 -18.06
N GLY A 49 9.05 -16.85 -19.09
CA GLY A 49 7.74 -16.14 -19.00
C GLY A 49 7.69 -15.04 -17.93
N ILE A 50 8.82 -14.77 -17.26
CA ILE A 50 8.99 -13.71 -16.28
C ILE A 50 9.23 -12.42 -17.04
N LYS A 51 8.27 -11.50 -16.97
CA LYS A 51 8.42 -10.14 -17.48
C LYS A 51 9.27 -9.34 -16.51
N ASP A 52 10.46 -8.95 -16.95
CA ASP A 52 11.29 -8.00 -16.22
C ASP A 52 10.76 -6.57 -16.39
N PHE A 53 11.44 -5.59 -15.79
CA PHE A 53 11.06 -4.19 -15.99
C PHE A 53 11.25 -3.73 -17.44
N GLY A 54 12.26 -4.27 -18.14
CA GLY A 54 12.52 -4.05 -19.57
C GLY A 54 11.26 -4.20 -20.41
N TYR A 55 10.49 -5.27 -20.20
CA TYR A 55 9.23 -5.51 -20.90
C TYR A 55 8.22 -4.34 -20.78
N TYR A 56 8.18 -3.67 -19.62
CA TYR A 56 7.26 -2.57 -19.37
C TYR A 56 7.83 -1.20 -19.77
N TYR A 57 9.10 -1.11 -20.19
CA TYR A 57 9.70 0.13 -20.69
C TYR A 57 9.04 0.59 -22.00
N ASP A 58 8.69 -0.36 -22.86
CA ASP A 58 8.07 -0.09 -24.16
C ASP A 58 6.54 -0.19 -24.13
N LEU A 59 5.94 -0.23 -22.93
CA LEU A 59 4.49 -0.35 -22.77
C LEU A 59 3.78 0.86 -23.40
N GLN A 60 3.05 0.62 -24.49
CA GLN A 60 2.24 1.62 -25.17
C GLN A 60 0.79 1.56 -24.69
N PRO A 61 0.09 2.70 -24.49
CA PRO A 61 -1.32 2.69 -24.16
C PRO A 61 -2.12 1.93 -25.23
N LYS A 62 -3.00 1.03 -24.80
CA LYS A 62 -3.87 0.28 -25.71
C LYS A 62 -5.18 1.03 -25.98
N PRO A 63 -5.42 1.53 -27.21
CA PRO A 63 -6.70 2.12 -27.56
C PRO A 63 -7.76 1.01 -27.62
N LYS A 64 -8.87 1.16 -26.89
CA LYS A 64 -10.04 0.25 -26.90
C LYS A 64 -9.86 -1.07 -26.13
N MET A 65 -9.43 -1.00 -24.87
CA MET A 65 -9.57 -2.15 -23.99
C MET A 65 -11.02 -2.35 -23.54
N ARG A 66 -11.40 -3.61 -23.30
CA ARG A 66 -12.71 -3.94 -22.73
C ARG A 66 -12.81 -3.32 -21.35
N THR A 67 -13.77 -2.43 -21.13
CA THR A 67 -14.02 -1.89 -19.80
C THR A 67 -14.48 -3.02 -18.87
N LEU A 68 -13.80 -3.20 -17.75
CA LEU A 68 -14.19 -4.18 -16.74
C LEU A 68 -15.51 -3.81 -16.09
N THR A 69 -16.38 -4.79 -15.84
CA THR A 69 -17.55 -4.57 -14.99
C THR A 69 -17.12 -4.26 -13.56
N LYS A 70 -18.03 -3.71 -12.74
CA LYS A 70 -17.74 -3.42 -11.32
C LYS A 70 -17.30 -4.67 -10.55
N GLU A 71 -17.89 -5.81 -10.87
CA GLU A 71 -17.58 -7.12 -10.26
C GLU A 71 -16.23 -7.64 -10.72
N GLU A 72 -15.95 -7.60 -12.02
CA GLU A 72 -14.64 -8.00 -12.57
C GLU A 72 -13.52 -7.14 -11.99
N PHE A 73 -13.76 -5.83 -11.89
CA PHE A 73 -12.82 -4.90 -11.28
C PHE A 73 -12.60 -5.20 -9.80
N ALA A 74 -13.67 -5.48 -9.04
CA ALA A 74 -13.56 -5.87 -7.64
C ALA A 74 -12.80 -7.20 -7.49
N LYS A 75 -13.03 -8.18 -8.36
CA LYS A 75 -12.28 -9.44 -8.37
C LYS A 75 -10.81 -9.24 -8.70
N GLN A 76 -10.50 -8.37 -9.66
CA GLN A 76 -9.14 -8.15 -10.14
C GLN A 76 -8.26 -7.33 -9.20
N PHE A 77 -8.86 -6.36 -8.48
CA PHE A 77 -8.13 -5.39 -7.66
C PHE A 77 -8.59 -5.34 -6.18
N GLY A 78 -9.58 -6.13 -5.78
CA GLY A 78 -10.15 -6.09 -4.42
C GLY A 78 -9.18 -6.56 -3.33
N THR A 79 -8.29 -7.49 -3.68
CA THR A 79 -7.22 -8.05 -2.84
C THR A 79 -5.83 -7.57 -3.29
N GLN A 80 -5.76 -6.39 -3.91
CA GLN A 80 -4.48 -5.80 -4.30
C GLN A 80 -4.06 -4.73 -3.29
N ILE A 81 -2.79 -4.76 -2.89
CA ILE A 81 -2.18 -3.65 -2.13
C ILE A 81 -2.24 -2.38 -2.98
N HIS A 82 -2.59 -1.26 -2.36
CA HIS A 82 -2.52 0.07 -2.94
C HIS A 82 -1.67 0.98 -2.06
N ILE A 83 -0.75 1.69 -2.69
CA ILE A 83 0.11 2.70 -2.06
C ILE A 83 -0.20 4.05 -2.72
N GLU A 84 -0.56 5.05 -1.90
CA GLU A 84 -0.99 6.37 -2.37
C GLU A 84 -2.14 6.31 -3.42
N GLY A 85 -3.06 5.37 -3.23
CA GLY A 85 -4.17 5.14 -4.15
C GLY A 85 -3.82 4.42 -5.46
N SER A 86 -2.58 3.98 -5.64
CA SER A 86 -2.13 3.21 -6.80
C SER A 86 -1.98 1.74 -6.46
N PRO A 87 -2.54 0.81 -7.25
CA PRO A 87 -2.30 -0.61 -7.03
C PRO A 87 -0.80 -0.94 -7.20
N VAL A 88 -0.33 -1.91 -6.42
CA VAL A 88 1.01 -2.48 -6.48
C VAL A 88 0.92 -3.83 -7.17
N LEU A 89 1.60 -4.02 -8.29
CA LEU A 89 1.57 -5.22 -9.14
C LEU A 89 2.95 -5.87 -9.19
N PHE A 90 3.04 -7.17 -8.91
CA PHE A 90 4.30 -7.91 -8.93
C PHE A 90 4.60 -8.50 -10.32
N SER A 91 5.65 -8.03 -10.98
CA SER A 91 5.94 -8.24 -12.42
C SER A 91 5.99 -9.71 -12.83
N LYS A 92 6.50 -10.61 -11.97
CA LYS A 92 6.63 -12.04 -12.25
C LYS A 92 5.31 -12.74 -12.62
N LYS A 93 4.15 -12.17 -12.27
CA LYS A 93 2.83 -12.83 -12.37
C LYS A 93 1.73 -11.96 -12.97
N VAL A 94 2.07 -10.82 -13.58
CA VAL A 94 1.06 -9.83 -13.96
C VAL A 94 0.87 -9.75 -15.46
N ASP A 95 -0.36 -10.10 -15.89
CA ASP A 95 -0.83 -9.90 -17.25
C ASP A 95 -0.76 -8.42 -17.64
N GLU A 96 -0.35 -8.18 -18.88
CA GLU A 96 -0.26 -6.81 -19.42
C GLU A 96 -1.63 -6.11 -19.40
N SER A 97 -2.71 -6.86 -19.62
CA SER A 97 -4.09 -6.36 -19.52
C SER A 97 -4.39 -5.80 -18.12
N LYS A 98 -3.90 -6.44 -17.05
CA LYS A 98 -4.08 -5.97 -15.68
C LYS A 98 -3.34 -4.65 -15.42
N VAL A 99 -2.16 -4.48 -15.99
CA VAL A 99 -1.41 -3.20 -15.94
C VAL A 99 -2.18 -2.09 -16.65
N HIS A 100 -2.67 -2.35 -17.87
CA HIS A 100 -3.45 -1.36 -18.61
C HIS A 100 -4.77 -1.00 -17.92
N HIS A 101 -5.50 -1.98 -17.38
CA HIS A 101 -6.71 -1.69 -16.59
C HIS A 101 -6.40 -0.86 -15.34
N ALA A 102 -5.27 -1.11 -14.69
CA ALA A 102 -4.83 -0.29 -13.56
C ALA A 102 -4.52 1.15 -14.00
N LEU A 103 -3.80 1.33 -15.11
CA LEU A 103 -3.48 2.64 -15.66
C LEU A 103 -4.74 3.40 -16.11
N GLU A 104 -5.68 2.73 -16.78
CA GLU A 104 -6.94 3.32 -17.22
C GLU A 104 -7.79 3.79 -16.03
N HIS A 105 -7.91 2.97 -14.98
CA HIS A 105 -8.78 3.29 -13.85
C HIS A 105 -8.14 4.24 -12.82
N TYR A 106 -6.88 4.00 -12.46
CA TYR A 106 -6.19 4.73 -11.39
C TYR A 106 -5.27 5.83 -11.92
N GLY A 107 -4.99 5.86 -13.22
CA GLY A 107 -4.02 6.77 -13.84
C GLY A 107 -2.56 6.39 -13.57
N LYS A 108 -2.29 5.55 -12.56
CA LYS A 108 -0.95 5.15 -12.15
C LYS A 108 -0.93 3.80 -11.42
N VAL A 109 0.16 3.06 -11.57
CA VAL A 109 0.35 1.72 -10.98
C VAL A 109 1.82 1.50 -10.60
N TRP A 110 2.05 0.94 -9.42
CA TRP A 110 3.37 0.51 -8.99
C TRP A 110 3.64 -0.89 -9.53
N MET A 111 4.80 -1.09 -10.14
CA MET A 111 5.30 -2.39 -10.56
C MET A 111 6.46 -2.76 -9.63
N VAL A 112 6.47 -3.99 -9.12
CA VAL A 112 7.51 -4.52 -8.22
C VAL A 112 8.04 -5.82 -8.81
N GLY A 113 9.34 -6.00 -8.88
CA GLY A 113 9.90 -7.08 -9.69
C GLY A 113 11.39 -7.25 -9.49
N PRO A 114 11.96 -8.37 -9.96
CA PRO A 114 13.41 -8.53 -9.96
C PRO A 114 14.02 -7.40 -10.80
N SER A 115 14.98 -6.70 -10.21
CA SER A 115 15.88 -5.88 -11.00
C SER A 115 16.77 -6.82 -11.80
N THR A 116 16.89 -6.60 -13.11
CA THR A 116 17.93 -7.27 -13.89
C THR A 116 19.23 -6.54 -13.55
N ASP A 117 20.02 -7.16 -12.68
CA ASP A 117 21.20 -6.63 -11.98
C ASP A 117 22.34 -6.04 -12.85
N PHE A 118 22.13 -5.82 -14.15
CA PHE A 118 23.14 -5.28 -15.06
C PHE A 118 23.23 -3.74 -15.10
N PHE A 119 22.26 -2.99 -14.56
CA PHE A 119 22.25 -1.51 -14.71
C PHE A 119 21.71 -0.70 -13.51
N GLY A 120 21.58 -1.29 -12.32
CA GLY A 120 21.14 -0.52 -11.13
C GLY A 120 19.68 -0.03 -11.19
N TYR A 121 18.78 -0.81 -11.80
CA TYR A 121 17.36 -0.50 -11.81
C TYR A 121 16.74 -0.69 -10.42
N PRO A 122 15.77 0.15 -10.03
CA PRO A 122 15.07 -0.03 -8.76
C PRO A 122 14.22 -1.31 -8.79
N GLU A 123 14.06 -1.96 -7.63
CA GLU A 123 13.16 -3.12 -7.43
C GLU A 123 11.67 -2.77 -7.59
N SER A 124 11.38 -1.48 -7.76
CA SER A 124 10.07 -0.92 -7.96
C SER A 124 10.06 0.24 -8.97
N MET A 125 8.99 0.35 -9.75
CA MET A 125 8.80 1.48 -10.67
C MET A 125 7.34 1.93 -10.71
N LEU A 126 7.11 3.23 -10.91
CA LEU A 126 5.77 3.79 -11.08
C LEU A 126 5.49 4.00 -12.56
N LEU A 127 4.43 3.37 -13.06
CA LEU A 127 3.86 3.68 -14.37
C LEU A 127 2.74 4.70 -14.19
N GLU A 128 2.72 5.75 -15.00
CA GLU A 128 1.69 6.80 -14.95
C GLU A 128 1.23 7.19 -16.35
N ASN A 129 -0.08 7.32 -16.53
CA ASN A 129 -0.68 7.90 -17.73
C ASN A 129 -0.43 9.41 -17.77
N LYS A 130 0.15 9.89 -18.88
CA LYS A 130 0.32 11.31 -19.17
C LYS A 130 -0.39 11.70 -20.45
N ILE A 131 -1.22 12.73 -20.34
CA ILE A 131 -1.89 13.32 -21.49
C ILE A 131 -1.01 14.44 -22.03
N LYS A 132 -0.53 14.30 -23.27
CA LYS A 132 0.22 15.32 -24.00
C LYS A 132 -0.45 15.55 -25.34
N LYS A 133 -0.88 16.79 -25.61
CA LYS A 133 -1.55 17.19 -26.87
C LYS A 133 -2.73 16.26 -27.23
N GLY A 134 -3.56 15.91 -26.23
CA GLY A 134 -4.72 15.03 -26.43
C GLY A 134 -4.42 13.54 -26.62
N LYS A 135 -3.14 13.12 -26.59
CA LYS A 135 -2.74 11.72 -26.65
C LYS A 135 -2.31 11.22 -25.27
N VAL A 136 -2.82 10.06 -24.87
CA VAL A 136 -2.34 9.35 -23.67
C VAL A 136 -1.02 8.68 -24.01
N THR A 137 -0.04 8.83 -23.12
CA THR A 137 1.27 8.18 -23.16
C THR A 137 1.54 7.57 -21.79
N ILE A 138 2.25 6.45 -21.72
CA ILE A 138 2.67 5.88 -20.43
C ILE A 138 4.06 6.42 -20.14
N LYS A 139 4.22 7.09 -19.00
CA LYS A 139 5.52 7.54 -18.50
C LYS A 139 5.95 6.60 -17.38
N GLN A 140 7.16 6.05 -17.46
CA GLN A 140 7.81 5.53 -16.27
C GLN A 140 8.37 6.69 -15.44
N VAL A 141 8.01 6.67 -14.18
CA VAL A 141 8.69 7.44 -13.15
C VAL A 141 9.57 6.42 -12.44
N VAL A 142 10.82 6.32 -12.88
CA VAL A 142 11.88 5.65 -12.12
C VAL A 142 11.98 6.43 -10.83
N SER A 143 11.28 5.93 -9.83
CA SER A 143 10.97 6.72 -8.66
C SER A 143 12.16 6.60 -7.73
N SER A 144 13.00 7.63 -7.71
CA SER A 144 13.76 7.97 -6.51
C SER A 144 12.81 8.50 -5.43
N LYS A 145 11.65 7.86 -5.19
CA LYS A 145 10.90 8.06 -3.96
C LYS A 145 11.64 7.21 -2.94
N PRO A 146 12.49 7.79 -2.09
CA PRO A 146 13.33 7.02 -1.17
C PRO A 146 12.52 6.14 -0.19
N ASN A 147 11.20 6.30 -0.16
CA ASN A 147 10.32 5.70 0.82
C ASN A 147 9.39 4.62 0.26
N PHE A 148 9.41 4.28 -1.03
CA PHE A 148 8.49 3.24 -1.54
C PHE A 148 8.88 1.85 -1.02
N ASP A 149 10.13 1.42 -1.20
CA ASP A 149 10.53 0.07 -0.79
C ASP A 149 10.42 -0.12 0.75
N PRO A 150 10.85 0.84 1.60
CA PRO A 150 10.58 0.75 3.04
C PRO A 150 9.09 0.71 3.39
N LEU A 151 8.25 1.45 2.66
CA LEU A 151 6.80 1.42 2.87
C LEU A 151 6.21 0.08 2.45
N LEU A 152 6.63 -0.50 1.32
CA LEU A 152 6.16 -1.80 0.87
C LEU A 152 6.56 -2.90 1.86
N ALA A 153 7.79 -2.88 2.37
CA ALA A 153 8.25 -3.80 3.41
C ALA A 153 7.40 -3.67 4.68
N HIS A 154 7.09 -2.44 5.11
CA HIS A 154 6.19 -2.21 6.24
C HIS A 154 4.78 -2.78 6.01
N VAL A 155 4.23 -2.62 4.79
CA VAL A 155 2.93 -3.18 4.41
C VAL A 155 2.95 -4.72 4.43
N GLN A 156 4.03 -5.35 3.98
CA GLN A 156 4.19 -6.80 4.04
C GLN A 156 4.24 -7.31 5.48
N LEU A 157 5.09 -6.69 6.32
CA LEU A 157 5.19 -7.01 7.74
C LEU A 157 3.84 -6.83 8.47
N PHE A 158 3.07 -5.80 8.10
CA PHE A 158 1.71 -5.61 8.62
C PHE A 158 0.81 -6.82 8.30
N GLY A 159 0.84 -7.31 7.05
CA GLY A 159 0.07 -8.48 6.64
C GLY A 159 0.52 -9.77 7.32
N GLU A 160 1.82 -9.98 7.51
CA GLU A 160 2.36 -11.10 8.28
C GLU A 160 1.91 -11.06 9.74
N HIS A 161 1.86 -9.85 10.32
CA HIS A 161 1.54 -9.68 11.72
C HIS A 161 0.03 -9.75 12.03
N TYR A 162 -0.83 -9.16 11.18
CA TYR A 162 -2.27 -9.01 11.41
C TYR A 162 -3.17 -9.81 10.47
N GLY A 163 -2.60 -10.51 9.48
CA GLY A 163 -3.34 -11.30 8.51
C GLY A 163 -3.72 -10.54 7.23
N GLU A 164 -4.09 -11.32 6.20
CA GLU A 164 -4.34 -10.83 4.84
C GLU A 164 -5.55 -9.91 4.74
N LYS A 165 -6.64 -10.20 5.45
CA LYS A 165 -7.84 -9.34 5.44
C LYS A 165 -7.58 -8.00 6.12
N ALA A 166 -6.85 -7.98 7.25
CA ALA A 166 -6.43 -6.73 7.88
C ALA A 166 -5.54 -5.90 6.94
N LEU A 167 -4.60 -6.55 6.25
CA LEU A 167 -3.78 -5.93 5.21
C LEU A 167 -4.64 -5.25 4.13
N TYR A 168 -5.65 -5.92 3.58
CA TYR A 168 -6.50 -5.35 2.53
C TYR A 168 -7.57 -4.37 3.02
N LEU A 169 -7.91 -4.40 4.31
CA LEU A 169 -8.70 -3.34 4.92
C LEU A 169 -7.87 -2.05 5.02
N THR A 170 -6.61 -2.12 5.45
CA THR A 170 -5.75 -0.95 5.65
C THR A 170 -5.13 -0.43 4.36
N TYR A 171 -4.50 -1.33 3.59
CA TYR A 171 -3.69 -1.02 2.41
C TYR A 171 -4.30 -1.57 1.12
N GLY A 172 -5.55 -2.01 1.12
CA GLY A 172 -6.22 -2.45 -0.11
C GLY A 172 -6.75 -1.29 -0.95
N ARG A 173 -7.75 -1.57 -1.80
CA ARG A 173 -8.39 -0.53 -2.63
C ARG A 173 -8.86 0.65 -1.77
N PRO A 174 -8.63 1.91 -2.19
CA PRO A 174 -9.11 3.09 -1.47
C PRO A 174 -10.63 3.06 -1.25
N PHE A 175 -11.06 3.58 -0.11
CA PHE A 175 -12.48 3.75 0.19
C PHE A 175 -13.06 4.96 -0.55
N ALA A 176 -14.36 4.91 -0.81
CA ALA A 176 -15.03 5.99 -1.52
C ALA A 176 -15.09 7.23 -0.64
N LYS A 177 -14.54 8.35 -1.14
CA LYS A 177 -14.62 9.63 -0.45
C LYS A 177 -16.09 9.99 -0.17
N PRO A 178 -16.42 10.49 1.02
CA PRO A 178 -17.76 10.97 1.32
C PRO A 178 -18.21 11.95 0.24
N LYS A 179 -19.38 11.72 -0.37
CA LYS A 179 -19.93 12.63 -1.39
C LYS A 179 -20.03 14.04 -0.79
N LYS A 180 -19.25 14.97 -1.33
CA LYS A 180 -19.39 16.41 -1.03
C LYS A 180 -20.78 16.80 -1.53
N SER A 181 -21.70 17.12 -0.61
CA SER A 181 -23.03 17.61 -0.99
C SER A 181 -22.83 18.81 -1.93
N ARG A 182 -23.44 18.76 -3.12
CA ARG A 182 -23.33 19.82 -4.15
C ARG A 182 -24.02 21.12 -3.73
N LEU A 183 -24.81 21.10 -2.66
CA LEU A 183 -25.46 22.27 -2.11
C LEU A 183 -24.42 23.19 -1.46
N ARG A 184 -24.06 24.26 -2.16
CA ARG A 184 -23.13 25.32 -1.70
C ARG A 184 -23.52 25.91 -0.33
N PHE A 185 -24.81 25.92 0.03
CA PHE A 185 -25.28 26.39 1.35
C PHE A 185 -24.93 25.43 2.50
N LEU A 186 -24.84 24.12 2.26
CA LEU A 186 -24.43 23.14 3.26
C LEU A 186 -22.91 23.06 3.45
N ARG A 187 -22.11 23.77 2.63
CA ARG A 187 -20.64 23.79 2.78
C ARG A 187 -20.19 24.50 4.06
N PHE A 188 -20.89 25.57 4.47
CA PHE A 188 -20.55 26.33 5.68
C PHE A 188 -20.85 25.55 6.97
N LEU A 189 -21.94 24.75 6.97
CA LEU A 189 -22.29 23.86 8.08
C LEU A 189 -21.42 22.61 8.16
N ARG A 190 -20.75 22.20 7.07
CA ARG A 190 -20.02 20.92 7.01
C ARG A 190 -18.53 21.02 7.34
N SER A 191 -17.95 22.22 7.44
CA SER A 191 -16.64 22.39 8.09
C SER A 191 -16.67 21.96 9.57
N PHE A 192 -17.87 21.87 10.17
CA PHE A 192 -18.12 21.33 11.51
C PHE A 192 -18.53 19.85 11.54
N GLY A 193 -18.67 19.17 10.38
CA GLY A 193 -19.43 17.91 10.28
C GLY A 193 -18.63 16.62 10.08
N TYR A 194 -17.31 16.67 10.01
CA TYR A 194 -16.49 15.45 10.08
C TYR A 194 -16.15 15.17 11.54
N LYS A 195 -16.90 14.25 12.16
CA LYS A 195 -16.56 13.71 13.48
C LYS A 195 -15.41 12.71 13.25
N LYS A 196 -14.22 13.03 13.77
CA LYS A 196 -13.12 12.05 13.81
C LYS A 196 -13.64 10.79 14.52
N PRO A 197 -13.39 9.59 13.98
CA PRO A 197 -13.80 8.35 14.63
C PRO A 197 -13.33 8.34 16.08
N ASP A 198 -14.26 8.15 17.01
CA ASP A 198 -13.91 7.94 18.40
C ASP A 198 -13.56 6.46 18.57
N TRP A 199 -12.30 6.19 18.95
CA TRP A 199 -11.82 4.82 19.16
C TRP A 199 -12.55 4.10 20.30
N ASN A 200 -13.30 4.82 21.14
CA ASN A 200 -14.15 4.22 22.16
C ASN A 200 -15.40 3.55 21.56
N GLU A 201 -15.80 3.90 20.34
CA GLU A 201 -16.96 3.32 19.65
C GLU A 201 -16.63 1.94 19.03
N VAL A 202 -15.35 1.67 18.73
CA VAL A 202 -14.89 0.42 18.06
C VAL A 202 -15.16 -0.85 18.88
N PRO A 203 -14.88 -0.91 20.19
CA PRO A 203 -15.23 -2.09 20.99
C PRO A 203 -16.74 -2.33 21.10
N THR A 204 -17.55 -1.30 20.86
CA THR A 204 -19.02 -1.34 21.03
C THR A 204 -19.79 -1.56 19.73
N SER A 205 -19.13 -1.48 18.55
CA SER A 205 -19.78 -1.49 17.23
C SER A 205 -20.29 -2.86 16.76
N GLY A 206 -20.31 -3.87 17.63
CA GLY A 206 -20.39 -5.27 17.21
C GLY A 206 -19.01 -5.77 16.78
N LEU A 207 -18.63 -6.94 17.30
CA LEU A 207 -17.35 -7.56 17.03
C LEU A 207 -17.54 -8.59 15.92
N HIS A 208 -16.88 -8.36 14.80
CA HIS A 208 -16.84 -9.31 13.68
C HIS A 208 -15.64 -10.23 13.81
N ASP A 209 -15.75 -11.47 13.33
CA ASP A 209 -14.60 -12.35 13.20
C ASP A 209 -13.87 -12.06 11.89
N LEU A 210 -12.60 -11.71 11.96
CA LEU A 210 -11.79 -11.36 10.80
C LEU A 210 -11.62 -12.55 9.87
N GLU A 211 -11.48 -13.78 10.38
CA GLU A 211 -11.22 -14.97 9.59
C GLU A 211 -12.49 -15.57 8.98
N GLU A 212 -13.63 -15.48 9.67
CA GLU A 212 -14.90 -16.02 9.16
C GLU A 212 -15.57 -15.09 8.14
N GLU A 213 -15.50 -13.77 8.34
CA GLU A 213 -16.26 -12.81 7.53
C GLU A 213 -15.60 -12.52 6.17
N GLU A 214 -16.39 -12.39 5.11
CA GLU A 214 -15.86 -12.04 3.79
C GLU A 214 -15.25 -10.64 3.76
N LEU A 215 -14.10 -10.48 3.09
CA LEU A 215 -13.45 -9.16 2.96
C LEU A 215 -14.39 -8.10 2.35
N ALA A 216 -15.24 -8.49 1.39
CA ALA A 216 -16.20 -7.59 0.77
C ALA A 216 -17.25 -7.06 1.77
N TYR A 217 -17.70 -7.92 2.69
CA TYR A 217 -18.60 -7.57 3.77
C TYR A 217 -17.94 -6.59 4.74
N LEU A 218 -16.75 -6.93 5.26
CA LEU A 218 -15.99 -6.07 6.18
C LEU A 218 -15.71 -4.68 5.59
N ARG A 219 -15.35 -4.62 4.30
CA ARG A 219 -15.14 -3.34 3.60
C ARG A 219 -16.43 -2.55 3.44
N THR A 220 -17.56 -3.19 3.22
CA THR A 220 -18.86 -2.50 3.12
C THR A 220 -19.25 -1.91 4.47
N ARG A 221 -19.13 -2.69 5.55
CA ARG A 221 -19.34 -2.21 6.92
C ARG A 221 -18.46 -1.02 7.27
N LEU A 222 -17.16 -1.12 7.04
CA LEU A 222 -16.22 -0.01 7.29
C LEU A 222 -16.55 1.23 6.45
N GLN A 223 -17.00 1.05 5.20
CA GLN A 223 -17.44 2.15 4.35
C GLN A 223 -18.70 2.83 4.89
N ASP A 224 -19.66 2.08 5.42
CA ASP A 224 -20.96 2.60 5.84
C ASP A 224 -20.90 3.22 7.24
N GLU A 225 -20.30 2.51 8.19
CA GLU A 225 -20.23 2.90 9.61
C GLU A 225 -19.04 3.79 9.94
N LYS A 226 -18.04 3.87 9.05
CA LYS A 226 -16.78 4.63 9.21
C LYS A 226 -15.84 4.09 10.27
N TYR A 227 -16.24 3.06 11.00
CA TYR A 227 -15.42 2.28 11.91
C TYR A 227 -15.76 0.80 11.77
N LEU A 228 -14.87 -0.06 12.24
CA LEU A 228 -15.06 -1.51 12.26
C LEU A 228 -14.18 -2.09 13.37
N GLY A 229 -14.78 -2.79 14.31
CA GLY A 229 -14.10 -3.64 15.29
C GLY A 229 -14.12 -5.10 14.83
N VAL A 230 -12.96 -5.75 14.79
CA VAL A 230 -12.85 -7.18 14.48
C VAL A 230 -12.00 -7.91 15.51
N ARG A 231 -12.23 -9.21 15.66
CA ARG A 231 -11.33 -10.13 16.35
C ARG A 231 -10.62 -11.01 15.33
N ASP A 232 -9.33 -11.22 15.52
CA ASP A 232 -8.58 -12.18 14.71
C ASP A 232 -8.54 -13.58 15.35
N SER A 233 -7.91 -14.54 14.66
CA SER A 233 -7.70 -15.91 15.17
C SER A 233 -6.90 -16.00 16.48
N LYS A 234 -6.16 -14.94 16.85
CA LYS A 234 -5.43 -14.83 18.12
C LYS A 234 -6.24 -14.11 19.19
N ASN A 235 -7.53 -13.88 18.94
CA ASN A 235 -8.45 -13.15 19.81
C ASN A 235 -8.03 -11.69 20.08
N ARG A 236 -7.19 -11.11 19.22
CA ARG A 236 -6.79 -9.70 19.26
C ARG A 236 -7.93 -8.84 18.79
N LEU A 237 -8.22 -7.76 19.52
CA LEU A 237 -9.19 -6.76 19.10
C LEU A 237 -8.52 -5.73 18.19
N LEU A 238 -8.87 -5.74 16.92
CA LEU A 238 -8.36 -4.80 15.92
C LEU A 238 -9.45 -3.79 15.55
N GLY A 239 -9.07 -2.52 15.47
CA GLY A 239 -9.94 -1.44 15.04
C GLY A 239 -9.50 -0.80 13.74
N PHE A 240 -10.45 -0.59 12.85
CA PHE A 240 -10.30 0.15 11.61
C PHE A 240 -11.23 1.35 11.63
N ALA A 241 -10.78 2.48 11.10
CA ALA A 241 -11.62 3.66 10.96
C ALA A 241 -11.27 4.45 9.70
N LEU A 242 -12.23 5.09 9.06
CA LEU A 242 -12.00 5.90 7.87
C LEU A 242 -11.78 7.36 8.23
N ASP A 243 -10.73 7.95 7.67
CA ASP A 243 -10.52 9.38 7.74
C ASP A 243 -11.42 10.16 6.75
N LYS A 244 -11.32 11.51 6.78
CA LYS A 244 -12.08 12.39 5.87
C LYS A 244 -11.78 12.18 4.38
N ASP A 245 -10.61 11.63 4.07
CA ASP A 245 -10.11 11.37 2.73
C ASP A 245 -10.33 9.92 2.28
N GLY A 246 -10.86 9.08 3.16
CA GLY A 246 -11.08 7.64 2.92
C GLY A 246 -9.83 6.79 3.18
N THR A 247 -8.82 7.34 3.84
CA THR A 247 -7.66 6.58 4.35
C THR A 247 -8.09 5.79 5.57
N VAL A 248 -7.60 4.56 5.69
CA VAL A 248 -7.88 3.73 6.86
C VAL A 248 -6.87 4.03 7.96
N LEU A 249 -7.38 4.35 9.13
CA LEU A 249 -6.65 4.39 10.39
C LEU A 249 -6.78 3.02 11.04
N PHE A 250 -5.69 2.51 11.61
CA PHE A 250 -5.63 1.21 12.25
C PHE A 250 -5.21 1.35 13.72
N LYS A 251 -5.75 0.50 14.59
CA LYS A 251 -5.34 0.40 15.98
C LYS A 251 -5.49 -1.04 16.50
N ASP A 252 -4.44 -1.56 17.12
CA ASP A 252 -4.50 -2.79 17.91
C ASP A 252 -4.87 -2.43 19.36
N PHE A 253 -5.93 -3.05 19.89
CA PHE A 253 -6.39 -2.85 21.27
C PHE A 253 -5.89 -3.94 22.23
N SER A 254 -5.16 -4.93 21.75
CA SER A 254 -4.70 -6.09 22.53
C SER A 254 -3.72 -5.70 23.64
N GLU A 255 -2.97 -4.61 23.48
CA GLU A 255 -2.05 -4.09 24.50
C GLU A 255 -2.77 -3.58 25.76
N ARG A 256 -4.07 -3.27 25.67
CA ARG A 256 -4.85 -2.72 26.80
C ARG A 256 -5.61 -3.78 27.60
N VAL A 257 -5.54 -5.05 27.22
CA VAL A 257 -6.26 -6.17 27.87
C VAL A 257 -5.30 -7.05 28.68
N ARG A 258 -4.23 -6.47 29.24
CA ARG A 258 -3.51 -7.10 30.36
C ARG A 258 -4.21 -6.68 31.65
N VAL A 259 -5.23 -7.45 32.04
CA VAL A 259 -5.84 -7.39 33.37
C VAL A 259 -5.08 -8.35 34.27
#